data_AF-A0A067QMT3-F1
#
_entry.id   AF-A0A067QMT3-F1
#
_cell.length_a   1.000
_cell.length_b   1.000
_cell.length_c   1.000
_cell.angle_alpha   90.00
_cell.angle_beta   90.00
_cell.angle_gamma   90.00
#
_symmetry.space_group_name_H-M   'P 1'
#
loop_
_entity.id
_entity.type
_entity.pdbx_description
1 polymer ?
#
loop_
_entity_poly.entity_id
_entity_poly.type
_entity_poly.pdbx_seq_one_letter_code
_entity_poly.pdbx_strand_id
1 'polypeptide(L)'
;MNCCHRITDSGIIELVKHLSRLKHLELWGCSELTDASLTAIRQRCSKLKFLNINDCTGMSLEGSERLKLCLHSLHGLHRRNLL
;
A
#
# COMPACT_ATOMS: atom_id res chain seq x y z
N MET A 1 -3.05 15.61 -8.06
CA MET A 1 -3.20 14.32 -8.77
C MET A 1 -1.80 13.84 -9.07
N ASN A 2 -1.31 12.81 -8.38
CA ASN A 2 -0.08 12.12 -8.82
C ASN A 2 -0.54 10.94 -9.68
N CYS A 3 -0.69 11.21 -10.97
CA CYS A 3 -1.06 10.25 -12.01
C CYS A 3 0.11 9.30 -12.32
N CYS A 4 0.57 8.54 -11.33
CA CYS A 4 1.63 7.56 -11.49
C CYS A 4 1.09 6.29 -12.16
N HIS A 5 0.66 6.41 -13.42
CA HIS A 5 0.14 5.31 -14.25
C HIS A 5 1.19 4.28 -14.67
N ARG A 6 2.40 4.31 -14.08
CA ARG A 6 3.51 3.42 -14.42
C ARG A 6 4.06 2.64 -13.21
N ILE A 7 3.48 2.86 -12.03
CA ILE A 7 3.86 2.08 -10.85
C ILE A 7 3.01 0.81 -10.85
N THR A 8 3.68 -0.33 -11.04
CA THR A 8 3.07 -1.66 -11.06
C THR A 8 3.37 -2.42 -9.78
N ASP A 9 2.64 -3.52 -9.55
CA ASP A 9 2.91 -4.43 -8.43
C ASP A 9 4.37 -4.92 -8.44
N SER A 10 4.94 -5.23 -9.60
CA SER A 10 6.33 -5.64 -9.72
C SER A 10 7.30 -4.56 -9.23
N GLY A 11 7.02 -3.29 -9.54
CA GLY A 11 7.82 -2.17 -9.05
C GLY A 11 7.76 -2.03 -7.52
N ILE A 12 6.56 -2.17 -6.93
CA ILE A 12 6.39 -2.13 -5.47
C ILE A 12 7.07 -3.33 -4.80
N ILE A 13 6.89 -4.54 -5.34
CA ILE A 13 7.51 -5.76 -4.82
C ILE A 13 9.04 -5.60 -4.80
N GLU A 14 9.63 -5.10 -5.88
CA GLU A 14 11.08 -4.86 -5.95
C GLU A 14 11.52 -3.81 -4.93
N LEU A 15 10.79 -2.68 -4.87
CA LEU A 15 11.08 -1.58 -3.96
C LEU A 15 11.09 -2.05 -2.50
N VAL A 16 10.07 -2.79 -2.06
CA VAL A 16 9.93 -3.15 -0.64
C VAL A 16 10.90 -4.25 -0.19
N LYS A 17 11.55 -4.99 -1.10
CA LYS A 17 12.52 -6.06 -0.75
C LYS A 17 13.60 -5.59 0.21
N HIS A 18 14.04 -4.33 0.07
CA HIS A 18 15.16 -3.78 0.85
C HIS A 18 14.72 -2.76 1.90
N LEU A 19 13.42 -2.52 2.07
CA LEU A 19 12.87 -1.44 2.89
C LEU A 19 12.25 -1.92 4.22
N SER A 20 12.98 -2.76 4.95
CA SER A 20 12.52 -3.31 6.25
C SER A 20 12.29 -2.25 7.34
N ARG A 21 12.88 -1.06 7.18
CA ARG A 21 12.78 0.06 8.12
C ARG A 21 11.82 1.16 7.66
N LEU A 22 11.11 0.96 6.54
CA LEU A 22 10.16 1.94 6.02
C LEU A 22 9.06 2.23 7.05
N LYS A 23 8.78 3.51 7.27
CA LYS A 23 7.75 3.97 8.22
C LYS A 23 6.58 4.66 7.53
N HIS A 24 6.80 5.21 6.33
CA HIS A 24 5.82 6.02 5.61
C HIS A 24 5.88 5.66 4.13
N LEU A 25 4.74 5.38 3.52
CA LEU A 25 4.63 5.11 2.09
C LEU A 25 3.38 5.79 1.50
N GLU A 26 3.57 6.50 0.40
CA GLU A 26 2.53 7.22 -0.32
C GLU A 26 2.34 6.57 -1.70
N LEU A 27 1.16 6.02 -1.97
CA LEU A 27 0.80 5.36 -3.23
C LEU A 27 -0.43 5.99 -3.89
N TRP A 28 -0.77 7.24 -3.58
CA TRP A 28 -1.98 7.91 -4.08
C TRP A 28 -2.13 7.81 -5.61
N GLY A 29 -3.30 7.36 -6.09
CA GLY A 29 -3.68 7.37 -7.51
C GLY A 29 -3.03 6.29 -8.38
N CYS A 30 -2.39 5.29 -7.76
CA CYS A 30 -1.74 4.20 -8.49
C CYS A 30 -2.75 3.08 -8.82
N SER A 31 -3.56 3.28 -9.86
CA SER A 31 -4.65 2.36 -10.24
C SER A 31 -4.22 0.98 -10.73
N GLU A 32 -2.97 0.82 -11.17
CA GLU A 32 -2.41 -0.47 -11.59
C GLU A 32 -1.94 -1.35 -10.43
N LEU A 33 -1.96 -0.83 -9.20
CA LEU A 33 -1.58 -1.59 -8.02
C LEU A 33 -2.77 -2.40 -7.50
N THR A 34 -2.49 -3.64 -7.10
CA THR A 34 -3.48 -4.56 -6.57
C THR A 34 -3.16 -4.98 -5.13
N ASP A 35 -3.97 -5.87 -4.58
CA ASP A 35 -3.72 -6.48 -3.28
C ASP A 35 -2.39 -7.27 -3.22
N ALA A 36 -1.78 -7.58 -4.37
CA ALA A 36 -0.43 -8.13 -4.44
C ALA A 36 0.60 -7.16 -3.82
N SER A 37 0.51 -5.85 -4.13
CA SER A 37 1.35 -4.82 -3.50
C SER A 37 1.13 -4.75 -1.99
N LEU A 38 -0.13 -4.78 -1.52
CA LEU A 38 -0.44 -4.76 -0.09
C LEU A 38 0.17 -5.97 0.64
N THR A 39 0.11 -7.15 0.01
CA THR A 39 0.71 -8.38 0.53
C THR A 39 2.23 -8.26 0.64
N ALA A 40 2.89 -7.73 -0.39
CA ALA A 40 4.34 -7.54 -0.39
C ALA A 40 4.78 -6.53 0.68
N ILE A 41 4.07 -5.39 0.79
CA ILE A 41 4.31 -4.37 1.82
C ILE A 41 4.21 -4.99 3.22
N ARG A 42 3.13 -5.74 3.50
CA ARG A 42 2.94 -6.43 4.78
C ARG A 42 4.10 -7.36 5.12
N GLN A 43 4.59 -8.11 4.14
CA GLN A 43 5.63 -9.13 4.35
C GLN A 43 7.03 -8.53 4.58
N ARG A 44 7.30 -7.32 4.06
CA ARG A 44 8.65 -6.73 4.09
C ARG A 44 8.78 -5.52 4.99
N CYS A 45 7.73 -4.71 5.14
CA CYS A 45 7.76 -3.44 5.86
C CYS A 45 7.10 -3.54 7.24
N SER A 46 7.64 -4.38 8.13
CA SER A 46 7.07 -4.61 9.48
C SER A 46 7.06 -3.36 10.38
N LYS A 47 7.80 -2.31 10.02
CA LYS A 47 7.86 -1.03 10.74
C LYS A 47 7.00 0.07 10.12
N LEU A 48 6.21 -0.23 9.08
CA LEU A 48 5.38 0.75 8.40
C LEU A 48 4.31 1.29 9.35
N LYS A 49 4.25 2.62 9.49
CA LYS A 49 3.30 3.32 10.36
C LYS A 49 2.21 4.02 9.60
N PHE A 50 2.53 4.45 8.37
CA PHE A 50 1.63 5.18 7.52
C PHE A 50 1.65 4.65 6.09
N LEU A 51 0.47 4.44 5.53
CA LEU A 51 0.26 4.09 4.13
C LEU A 51 -0.91 4.91 3.58
N ASN A 52 -0.71 5.54 2.43
CA ASN A 52 -1.78 6.20 1.69
C ASN A 52 -2.02 5.48 0.37
N ILE A 53 -3.23 4.98 0.19
CA ILE A 53 -3.72 4.28 -1.01
C ILE A 53 -5.00 4.94 -1.54
N ASN A 54 -5.17 6.25 -1.26
CA ASN A 54 -6.25 7.01 -1.86
C ASN A 54 -6.26 6.82 -3.38
N ASP A 55 -7.46 6.78 -3.98
CA ASP A 55 -7.65 6.65 -5.42
C ASP A 55 -6.90 5.47 -6.09
N CYS A 56 -6.42 4.46 -5.31
CA CYS A 56 -5.88 3.19 -5.81
C CYS A 56 -7.01 2.20 -6.02
N THR A 57 -7.67 2.30 -7.16
CA THR A 57 -8.88 1.54 -7.48
C THR A 57 -8.66 0.03 -7.61
N GLY A 58 -7.42 -0.41 -7.90
CA GLY A 58 -7.08 -1.84 -7.98
C GLY A 58 -6.90 -2.55 -6.64
N MET A 59 -6.84 -1.80 -5.53
CA MET A 59 -6.71 -2.37 -4.18
C MET A 59 -8.10 -2.52 -3.52
N SER A 60 -8.44 -3.75 -3.11
CA SER A 60 -9.78 -4.06 -2.61
C SER A 60 -9.98 -3.53 -1.19
N LEU A 61 -11.25 -3.31 -0.79
CA LEU A 61 -11.61 -2.96 0.59
C LEU A 61 -11.11 -4.03 1.57
N GLU A 62 -11.37 -5.29 1.25
CA GLU A 62 -10.91 -6.43 2.05
C GLU A 62 -9.40 -6.47 2.20
N GLY A 63 -8.64 -6.29 1.12
CA GLY A 63 -7.17 -6.29 1.14
C GLY A 63 -6.61 -5.19 2.04
N SER A 64 -7.18 -3.99 1.97
CA SER A 64 -6.78 -2.86 2.81
C SER A 64 -7.13 -3.05 4.29
N GLU A 65 -8.28 -3.64 4.61
CA GLU A 65 -8.68 -3.94 5.99
C GLU A 65 -7.86 -5.10 6.57
N ARG A 66 -7.58 -6.13 5.76
CA ARG A 66 -6.67 -7.22 6.13
C ARG A 66 -5.28 -6.70 6.44
N LEU A 67 -4.79 -5.71 5.67
CA LEU A 67 -3.50 -5.08 5.93
C LEU A 67 -3.46 -4.44 7.32
N LYS A 68 -4.48 -3.65 7.70
CA LYS A 68 -4.57 -3.06 9.05
C LYS A 68 -4.59 -4.13 10.15
N LEU A 69 -5.37 -5.20 9.95
CA LEU A 69 -5.51 -6.27 10.94
C LEU A 69 -4.20 -7.02 11.18
N CYS A 70 -3.39 -7.24 10.13
CA CYS A 70 -2.18 -8.06 10.25
C CYS A 70 -0.88 -7.24 10.44
N LEU A 71 -0.87 -5.97 10.04
CA LEU A 71 0.29 -5.09 10.17
C LEU A 71 0.10 -4.15 11.37
N HIS A 72 0.31 -4.67 12.57
CA HIS A 72 0.04 -3.96 13.82
C HIS A 72 0.81 -2.64 14.01
N SER A 73 1.86 -2.40 13.22
CA SER A 73 2.60 -1.14 13.22
C SER A 73 1.89 -0.02 12.46
N LEU A 74 0.92 -0.34 11.61
CA LEU A 74 0.20 0.59 10.75
C LEU A 74 -0.87 1.34 11.55
N HIS A 75 -0.64 2.63 11.81
CA HIS A 75 -1.55 3.49 12.54
C HIS A 75 -2.36 4.41 11.62
N GLY A 76 -1.81 4.77 10.45
CA GLY A 76 -2.49 5.60 9.46
C GLY A 76 -2.61 4.86 8.14
N LEU A 77 -3.83 4.39 7.80
CA LEU A 77 -4.15 3.94 6.46
C LEU A 77 -5.16 4.92 5.85
N HIS A 78 -4.73 5.68 4.84
CA HIS A 78 -5.61 6.59 4.12
C HIS A 78 -6.16 5.92 2.86
N ARG A 79 -7.48 5.79 2.82
CA ARG A 79 -8.27 5.36 1.68
C ARG A 79 -9.55 6.20 1.67
N ARG A 80 -9.86 6.88 0.56
CA ARG A 80 -11.17 7.52 0.38
C ARG A 80 -12.19 6.41 0.25
N ASN A 81 -13.16 6.41 1.16
CA ASN A 81 -14.37 5.61 0.98
C ASN A 81 -15.07 6.15 -0.27
N LEU A 82 -15.13 5.33 -1.32
CA LEU A 82 -16.07 5.55 -2.41
C LEU A 82 -17.44 5.15 -1.84
N LEU A 83 -18.22 6.13 -1.39
CA LEU A 83 -19.66 6.00 -1.26
C LEU A 83 -20.29 6.15 -2.65
#